data_AF-A0A7S1SGV3-F1
#
_entry.id   AF-A0A7S1SGV3-F1
#
_cell.length_a   1.000
_cell.length_b   1.000
_cell.length_c   1.000
_cell.angle_alpha   90.00
_cell.angle_beta   90.00
_cell.angle_gamma   90.00
#
_symmetry.space_group_name_H-M   'P 1'
#
loop_
_entity.id
_entity.type
_entity.pdbx_description
1 polymer ?
#
loop_
_entity_poly.entity_id
_entity_poly.type
_entity_poly.pdbx_seq_one_letter_code
_entity_poly.pdbx_strand_id
1 'polypeptide(L)'
;ESVQTFDYITEHALNFGPVERASSRYVGAVGMYFIAKKMKKKYNIEGDDRTHLYAAVDEFIAAIGDKKFMGGEKPQLSDLYVFGVMRAVQGTETFKDVMANTSMQNWFVGMTEAVGSPATVA
;
A
#
# COMPACT_ATOMS: atom_id res chain seq x y z
N GLU A 1 4.24 9.48 7.50
CA GLU A 1 3.74 8.90 6.23
C GLU A 1 4.51 9.31 4.99
N SER A 2 4.22 10.46 4.36
CA SER A 2 4.86 10.83 3.09
C SER A 2 6.39 10.97 3.16
N VAL A 3 6.93 11.46 4.28
CA VAL A 3 8.39 11.58 4.48
C VAL A 3 9.06 10.21 4.57
N GLN A 4 8.47 9.25 5.30
CA GLN A 4 9.03 7.90 5.45
C GLN A 4 8.96 7.11 4.14
N THR A 5 7.88 7.24 3.37
CA THR A 5 7.78 6.65 2.04
C THR A 5 8.85 7.22 1.09
N PHE A 6 9.12 8.52 1.19
CA PHE A 6 10.15 9.15 0.38
C PHE A 6 11.55 8.70 0.81
N ASP A 7 11.82 8.59 2.11
CA ASP A 7 13.07 8.07 2.66
C ASP A 7 13.41 6.69 2.08
N TYR A 8 12.44 5.77 2.08
CA TYR A 8 12.59 4.42 1.54
C TYR A 8 12.91 4.40 0.04
N ILE A 9 12.18 5.17 -0.78
CA ILE A 9 12.39 5.27 -2.23
C ILE A 9 13.78 5.84 -2.54
N THR A 10 14.20 6.88 -1.82
CA THR A 10 15.47 7.55 -2.12
C THR A 10 16.69 6.74 -1.68
N GLU A 11 16.52 5.87 -0.69
CA GLU A 11 17.57 5.00 -0.18
C GLU A 11 17.77 3.75 -1.05
N HIS A 12 16.67 3.13 -1.52
CA HIS A 12 16.72 1.82 -2.16
C HIS A 12 16.57 1.82 -3.70
N ALA A 13 16.02 2.88 -4.32
CA ALA A 13 15.72 2.85 -5.75
C ALA A 13 16.71 3.64 -6.64
N LEU A 14 17.35 4.71 -6.15
CA LEU A 14 17.95 5.72 -7.05
C LEU A 14 19.34 6.26 -6.66
N ASN A 15 20.04 5.72 -5.65
CA ASN A 15 21.42 6.10 -5.30
C ASN A 15 21.73 7.62 -5.28
N PHE A 16 20.78 8.46 -4.85
CA PHE A 16 20.98 9.90 -4.76
C PHE A 16 21.88 10.27 -3.56
N GLY A 17 22.70 11.31 -3.72
CA GLY A 17 23.54 11.82 -2.65
C GLY A 17 22.73 12.38 -1.46
N PRO A 18 23.33 12.51 -0.25
CA PRO A 18 22.61 12.88 0.99
C PRO A 18 21.81 14.19 0.89
N VAL A 19 22.30 15.16 0.11
CA VAL A 19 21.66 16.49 -0.07
C VAL A 19 20.51 16.44 -1.07
N GLU A 20 20.64 15.65 -2.15
CA GLU A 20 19.54 15.38 -3.09
C GLU A 20 18.42 14.59 -2.42
N ARG A 21 18.74 13.65 -1.52
CA ARG A 21 17.76 12.91 -0.74
C ARG A 21 16.90 13.82 0.14
N ALA A 22 17.52 14.74 0.87
CA ALA A 22 16.80 15.65 1.76
C ALA A 22 15.87 16.60 0.99
N SER A 23 16.34 17.14 -0.15
CA SER A 23 15.54 18.05 -0.97
C SER A 23 14.41 17.33 -1.72
N SER A 24 14.68 16.13 -2.26
CA SER A 24 13.66 15.32 -2.94
C SER A 24 12.56 14.87 -1.99
N ARG A 25 12.88 14.55 -0.73
CA ARG A 25 11.89 14.21 0.32
C ARG A 25 10.89 15.33 0.54
N TYR A 26 11.37 16.56 0.66
CA TYR A 26 10.50 17.71 0.93
C TYR A 26 9.67 18.09 -0.30
N VAL A 27 10.31 18.21 -1.47
CA VAL A 27 9.63 18.57 -2.73
C VAL A 27 8.66 17.48 -3.16
N GLY A 28 9.03 16.22 -2.99
CA GLY A 28 8.22 15.07 -3.33
C GLY A 28 7.03 14.85 -2.39
N ALA A 29 7.19 15.05 -1.08
CA ALA A 29 6.07 15.01 -0.14
C ALA A 29 5.06 16.13 -0.41
N VAL A 30 5.53 17.34 -0.70
CA VAL A 30 4.67 18.48 -1.08
C VAL A 30 3.96 18.20 -2.41
N GLY A 31 4.69 17.70 -3.42
CA GLY A 31 4.11 17.29 -4.70
C GLY A 31 3.05 16.20 -4.56
N MET A 32 3.33 15.16 -3.77
CA MET A 32 2.38 14.07 -3.49
C MET A 32 1.14 14.57 -2.73
N TYR A 33 1.28 15.54 -1.81
CA TYR A 33 0.14 16.15 -1.13
C TYR A 33 -0.79 16.89 -2.12
N PHE A 34 -0.24 17.65 -3.07
CA PHE A 34 -1.04 18.31 -4.10
C PHE A 34 -1.68 17.32 -5.08
N ILE A 35 -0.96 16.26 -5.46
CA ILE A 35 -1.50 15.18 -6.31
C ILE A 35 -2.63 14.45 -5.58
N ALA A 36 -2.43 14.09 -4.31
CA ALA A 36 -3.46 13.46 -3.47
C ALA A 36 -4.69 14.37 -3.34
N LYS A 37 -4.51 15.68 -3.08
CA LYS A 37 -5.60 16.65 -3.00
C LYS A 37 -6.35 16.80 -4.34
N LYS A 38 -5.63 16.75 -5.46
CA LYS A 38 -6.22 16.79 -6.81
C LYS A 38 -6.98 15.49 -7.14
N MET A 39 -6.47 14.33 -6.72
CA MET A 39 -7.17 13.05 -6.83
C MET A 39 -8.45 13.03 -5.98
N LYS A 40 -8.39 13.47 -4.71
CA LYS A 40 -9.57 13.58 -3.84
C LYS A 40 -10.68 14.41 -4.47
N LYS A 41 -10.33 15.56 -5.03
CA LYS A 41 -11.26 16.44 -5.74
C LYS A 41 -11.79 15.84 -7.05
N LYS A 42 -10.99 15.02 -7.74
CA LYS A 42 -11.36 14.39 -9.03
C LYS A 42 -12.29 13.19 -8.83
N TYR A 43 -12.11 12.41 -7.78
CA TYR A 43 -12.91 11.21 -7.48
C TYR A 43 -14.07 11.46 -6.52
N ASN A 44 -14.35 12.73 -6.19
CA ASN A 44 -15.45 13.15 -5.32
C ASN A 44 -15.52 12.37 -3.99
N ILE A 45 -14.34 12.10 -3.42
CA ILE A 45 -14.19 11.44 -2.12
C ILE A 45 -14.62 12.47 -1.07
N GLU A 46 -15.91 12.53 -0.77
CA GLU A 46 -16.46 13.32 0.32
C GLU A 46 -16.31 12.52 1.62
N GLY A 47 -15.58 13.08 2.60
CA GLY A 47 -15.40 12.50 3.94
C GLY A 47 -13.99 11.97 4.25
N ASP A 48 -13.86 11.31 5.40
CA ASP A 48 -12.62 10.77 5.96
C ASP A 48 -12.04 9.70 5.01
N ASP A 49 -10.89 9.98 4.39
CA ASP A 49 -10.32 9.14 3.32
C ASP A 49 -10.11 7.67 3.76
N ARG A 50 -9.92 7.47 5.06
CA ARG A 50 -9.75 6.16 5.69
C ARG A 50 -10.98 5.28 5.54
N THR A 51 -12.19 5.84 5.63
CA THR A 51 -13.44 5.06 5.56
C THR A 51 -13.64 4.45 4.18
N HIS A 52 -13.33 5.19 3.11
CA HIS A 52 -13.42 4.68 1.74
C HIS A 52 -12.38 3.59 1.48
N LEU A 53 -11.19 3.75 2.05
CA LEU A 53 -10.15 2.72 1.96
C LEU A 53 -10.58 1.44 2.69
N TYR A 54 -11.11 1.54 3.91
CA TYR A 54 -11.59 0.37 4.65
C TYR A 54 -12.75 -0.30 3.93
N ALA A 55 -13.71 0.47 3.40
CA ALA A 55 -14.82 -0.08 2.64
C ALA A 55 -14.36 -0.88 1.41
N ALA A 56 -13.39 -0.35 0.64
CA ALA A 56 -12.83 -1.05 -0.51
C ALA A 56 -12.06 -2.32 -0.12
N VAL A 57 -11.34 -2.27 1.00
CA VAL A 57 -10.62 -3.44 1.54
C VAL A 57 -11.61 -4.51 2.03
N ASP A 58 -12.63 -4.11 2.76
CA ASP A 58 -13.66 -5.03 3.25
C ASP A 58 -14.47 -5.64 2.11
N GLU A 59 -14.79 -4.87 1.05
CA GLU A 59 -15.42 -5.39 -0.17
C GLU A 59 -14.55 -6.46 -0.83
N PHE A 60 -13.24 -6.22 -0.93
CA PHE A 60 -12.29 -7.20 -1.47
C PHE A 60 -12.23 -8.48 -0.62
N ILE A 61 -12.14 -8.35 0.71
CA ILE A 61 -12.12 -9.51 1.61
C ILE A 61 -13.45 -10.27 1.59
N ALA A 62 -14.58 -9.55 1.53
CA ALA A 62 -15.89 -10.16 1.38
C ALA A 62 -16.02 -10.93 0.05
N ALA A 63 -15.41 -10.42 -1.03
CA ALA A 63 -15.42 -11.08 -2.33
C ALA A 63 -14.57 -12.38 -2.34
N ILE A 64 -13.56 -12.50 -1.47
CA ILE A 64 -12.84 -13.75 -1.23
C ILE A 64 -13.73 -14.75 -0.47
N GLY A 65 -14.47 -14.26 0.52
CA GLY A 65 -15.37 -15.06 1.35
C GLY A 65 -14.61 -16.10 2.18
N ASP A 66 -15.11 -17.34 2.21
CA ASP A 66 -14.50 -18.44 2.98
C ASP A 66 -13.25 -19.06 2.31
N LYS A 67 -12.82 -18.52 1.17
CA LYS A 67 -11.65 -19.02 0.43
C LYS A 67 -10.36 -18.44 1.03
N LYS A 68 -9.24 -19.13 0.79
CA LYS A 68 -7.92 -18.64 1.23
C LYS A 68 -7.44 -17.45 0.39
N PHE A 69 -7.72 -17.48 -0.91
CA PHE A 69 -7.42 -16.41 -1.88
C PHE A 69 -8.60 -16.22 -2.82
N MET A 70 -8.59 -15.15 -3.61
CA MET A 70 -9.59 -14.96 -4.66
C MET A 70 -9.57 -16.15 -5.65
N GLY A 71 -8.39 -16.75 -5.89
CA GLY A 71 -8.19 -17.96 -6.69
C GLY A 71 -8.55 -19.29 -5.99
N GLY A 72 -9.09 -19.25 -4.77
CA GLY A 72 -9.39 -20.46 -3.99
C GLY A 72 -8.21 -20.88 -3.11
N GLU A 73 -7.61 -22.03 -3.41
CA GLU A 73 -6.46 -22.57 -2.64
C GLU A 73 -5.12 -21.94 -3.03
N LYS A 74 -5.02 -21.41 -4.25
CA LYS A 74 -3.81 -20.74 -4.76
C LYS A 74 -4.14 -19.30 -5.16
N PRO A 75 -3.20 -18.36 -4.97
CA PRO A 75 -3.41 -16.99 -5.38
C PRO A 75 -3.49 -16.88 -6.90
N GLN A 76 -4.38 -16.02 -7.39
CA GLN A 76 -4.48 -15.67 -8.80
C GLN A 76 -3.91 -14.27 -9.07
N LEU A 77 -3.95 -13.83 -10.33
CA LEU A 77 -3.42 -12.52 -10.74
C LEU A 77 -4.04 -11.35 -9.98
N SER A 78 -5.35 -11.40 -9.68
CA SER A 78 -6.01 -10.35 -8.90
C SER A 78 -5.47 -10.27 -7.46
N ASP A 79 -5.21 -11.41 -6.82
CA ASP A 79 -4.57 -11.44 -5.50
C ASP A 79 -3.18 -10.81 -5.55
N LEU A 80 -2.40 -11.09 -6.60
CA LEU A 80 -1.06 -10.54 -6.78
C LEU A 80 -1.06 -9.02 -6.99
N TYR A 81 -2.02 -8.48 -7.74
CA TYR A 81 -2.13 -7.03 -7.94
C TYR A 81 -2.43 -6.31 -6.62
N VAL A 82 -3.41 -6.79 -5.86
CA VAL A 82 -3.77 -6.21 -4.55
C VAL A 82 -2.62 -6.38 -3.56
N PHE A 83 -1.98 -7.54 -3.54
CA PHE A 83 -0.86 -7.81 -2.65
C PHE A 83 0.34 -6.92 -2.96
N GLY A 84 0.65 -6.68 -4.25
CA GLY A 84 1.71 -5.76 -4.65
C GLY A 84 1.47 -4.33 -4.16
N VAL A 85 0.23 -3.83 -4.27
CA VAL A 85 -0.14 -2.50 -3.75
C VAL A 85 -0.01 -2.45 -2.23
N MET A 86 -0.55 -3.44 -1.52
CA MET A 86 -0.48 -3.51 -0.06
C MET A 86 0.96 -3.65 0.45
N ARG A 87 1.81 -4.39 -0.26
CA ARG A 87 3.23 -4.55 0.06
C ARG A 87 4.02 -3.26 -0.16
N ALA A 88 3.68 -2.46 -1.18
CA ALA A 88 4.33 -1.17 -1.44
C ALA A 88 4.05 -0.12 -0.35
N VAL A 89 2.89 -0.21 0.30
CA VAL A 89 2.53 0.66 1.43
C VAL A 89 2.81 0.03 2.80
N GLN A 90 3.39 -1.17 2.83
CA GLN A 90 3.76 -1.85 4.08
C GLN A 90 4.71 -0.97 4.91
N GLY A 91 4.36 -0.75 6.18
CA GLY A 91 5.13 0.09 7.10
C GLY A 91 4.59 1.51 7.30
N THR A 92 3.67 1.96 6.44
CA THR A 92 2.92 3.21 6.63
C THR A 92 1.90 3.09 7.78
N GLU A 93 1.55 4.19 8.43
CA GLU A 93 0.41 4.29 9.36
C GLU A 93 -0.88 3.87 8.67
N THR A 94 -1.10 4.21 7.39
CA THR A 94 -2.28 3.77 6.64
C THR A 94 -2.36 2.25 6.56
N PHE A 95 -1.25 1.57 6.32
CA PHE A 95 -1.21 0.11 6.32
C PHE A 95 -1.51 -0.47 7.71
N LYS A 96 -0.92 0.11 8.76
CA LYS A 96 -1.20 -0.30 10.16
C LYS A 96 -2.68 -0.15 10.49
N ASP A 97 -3.28 0.96 10.08
CA ASP A 97 -4.68 1.24 10.31
C ASP A 97 -5.59 0.26 9.55
N VAL A 98 -5.28 -0.06 8.29
CA VAL A 98 -6.02 -1.06 7.52
C VAL A 98 -5.93 -2.44 8.18
N MET A 99 -4.75 -2.84 8.65
CA MET A 99 -4.57 -4.13 9.34
C MET A 99 -5.30 -4.18 10.69
N ALA A 100 -5.49 -3.04 11.36
CA ALA A 100 -6.19 -2.96 12.64
C ALA A 100 -7.72 -2.86 12.51
N ASN A 101 -8.22 -2.26 11.42
CA ASN A 101 -9.64 -1.95 11.25
C ASN A 101 -10.36 -2.86 10.24
N THR A 102 -9.66 -3.76 9.56
CA THR A 102 -10.25 -4.68 8.57
C THR A 102 -9.80 -6.12 8.80
N SER A 103 -10.51 -7.09 8.20
CA SER A 103 -10.13 -8.52 8.27
C SER A 103 -9.02 -8.91 7.27
N MET A 104 -8.34 -7.94 6.65
CA MET A 104 -7.35 -8.18 5.59
C MET A 104 -6.08 -8.87 6.08
N GLN A 105 -5.76 -8.80 7.36
CA GLN A 105 -4.51 -9.31 7.93
C GLN A 105 -4.27 -10.79 7.60
N ASN A 106 -5.29 -11.64 7.76
CA ASN A 106 -5.16 -13.08 7.53
C ASN A 106 -4.81 -13.39 6.07
N TRP A 107 -5.49 -12.73 5.13
CA TRP A 107 -5.20 -12.86 3.70
C TRP A 107 -3.81 -12.33 3.35
N PHE A 108 -3.41 -11.18 3.91
CA PHE A 108 -2.10 -10.57 3.64
C PHE A 108 -0.93 -11.44 4.14
N VAL A 109 -1.07 -12.05 5.31
CA VAL A 109 -0.09 -13.02 5.84
C VAL A 109 -0.03 -14.25 4.93
N GLY A 110 -1.19 -14.82 4.56
CA GLY A 110 -1.24 -15.96 3.63
C GLY A 110 -0.62 -15.66 2.26
N MET A 111 -0.79 -14.45 1.74
CA MET A 111 -0.15 -13.99 0.51
C MET A 111 1.37 -13.83 0.67
N THR A 112 1.82 -13.35 1.82
CA THR A 112 3.25 -13.21 2.12
C THR A 112 3.93 -14.58 2.16
N GLU A 113 3.28 -15.60 2.72
CA GLU A 113 3.77 -16.97 2.72
C GLU A 113 3.76 -17.59 1.31
N ALA A 114 2.69 -17.37 0.54
CA ALA A 114 2.53 -17.96 -0.80
C ALA A 114 3.49 -17.35 -1.84
N VAL A 115 3.75 -16.04 -1.76
CA VAL A 115 4.65 -15.32 -2.67
C VAL A 115 6.10 -15.38 -2.19
N GLY A 116 6.31 -15.53 -0.89
CA GLY A 116 7.63 -15.61 -0.27
C GLY A 116 8.35 -14.27 -0.12
N SER A 117 9.62 -14.35 0.24
CA SER A 117 10.47 -13.18 0.44
C SER A 117 10.59 -12.35 -0.84
N PRO A 118 10.65 -11.01 -0.74
CA PRO A 118 10.95 -10.20 -1.91
C PRO A 118 12.32 -10.62 -2.44
N ALA A 119 12.49 -10.58 -3.76
CA ALA A 119 13.81 -10.72 -4.37
C ALA A 119 14.63 -9.46 -4.06
N THR A 120 15.18 -9.36 -2.86
CA THR A 120 16.24 -8.39 -2.58
C THR A 120 17.47 -8.87 -3.35
N VAL A 121 17.91 -8.05 -4.30
CA VAL A 121 19.21 -8.20 -4.96
C VAL A 121 20.28 -8.19 -3.86
N ALA A 122 21.15 -9.21 -3.89
CA ALA A 122 22.32 -9.33 -3.04
C ALA A 122 23.32 -8.18 -3.28
#